data_AF-A0A538ME85-F1
#
_entry.id   AF-A0A538ME85-F1
#
_cell.length_a   1.000
_cell.length_b   1.000
_cell.length_c   1.000
_cell.angle_alpha   90.00
_cell.angle_beta   90.00
_cell.angle_gamma   90.00
#
_symmetry.space_group_name_H-M   'P 1'
#
loop_
_entity.id
_entity.type
_entity.pdbx_description
1 polymer ?
#
loop_
_entity_poly.entity_id
_entity_poly.type
_entity_poly.pdbx_seq_one_letter_code
_entity_poly.pdbx_strand_id
1 'polypeptide(L)'
;MSAYDMERLSRLIGMLPPAPAAWVGAAQELPQARRELDGIVARAEADAEFRRALIADLESALRAEGVEPTWPLLDELRRRVS
;
A
#
# COMPACT_ATOMS: atom_id res chain seq x y z
N MET A 1 -28.92 -12.98 -7.42
CA MET A 1 -29.09 -12.83 -5.96
C MET A 1 -30.50 -12.32 -5.74
N SER A 2 -31.33 -13.05 -5.01
CA SER A 2 -32.74 -12.67 -4.78
C SER A 2 -32.85 -11.57 -3.73
N ALA A 3 -33.94 -10.79 -3.74
CA ALA A 3 -34.25 -9.85 -2.66
C ALA A 3 -34.27 -10.55 -1.28
N TYR A 4 -34.78 -11.78 -1.24
CA TYR A 4 -34.76 -12.63 -0.05
C TYR A 4 -33.33 -12.92 0.46
N ASP A 5 -32.38 -13.16 -0.46
CA ASP A 5 -30.98 -13.40 -0.10
C ASP A 5 -30.33 -12.15 0.49
N MET A 6 -30.66 -10.96 -0.03
CA MET A 6 -30.15 -9.68 0.46
C MET A 6 -30.69 -9.33 1.86
N GLU A 7 -31.99 -9.56 2.09
CA GLU A 7 -32.61 -9.33 3.41
C GLU A 7 -32.02 -10.27 4.47
N ARG A 8 -31.86 -11.54 4.12
CA ARG A 8 -31.25 -12.54 5.00
C ARG A 8 -29.79 -12.19 5.30
N LEU A 9 -29.02 -11.78 4.30
CA LEU A 9 -27.64 -11.35 4.47
C LEU A 9 -27.53 -10.11 5.38
N SER A 10 -28.38 -9.11 5.15
CA SER A 10 -28.41 -7.88 5.95
C SER A 10 -28.68 -8.16 7.42
N ARG A 11 -29.63 -9.08 7.71
CA ARG A 11 -29.92 -9.54 9.07
C ARG A 11 -28.70 -10.21 9.72
N LEU A 12 -28.01 -11.09 8.99
CA LEU A 12 -26.83 -11.78 9.50
C LEU A 12 -25.66 -10.83 9.76
N ILE A 13 -25.44 -9.85 8.89
CA ILE A 13 -24.41 -8.81 9.09
C ILE A 13 -24.74 -7.96 10.32
N GLY A 14 -26.00 -7.60 10.53
CA GLY A 14 -26.43 -6.82 11.70
C GLY A 14 -26.27 -7.54 13.05
N MET A 15 -26.04 -8.85 13.06
CA MET A 15 -25.76 -9.63 14.27
C MET A 15 -24.27 -9.67 14.64
N LEU A 16 -23.39 -9.21 13.76
CA LEU A 16 -21.96 -9.16 14.03
C LEU A 16 -21.65 -8.05 15.05
N PRO A 17 -20.63 -8.22 15.90
CA PRO A 17 -20.13 -7.13 16.72
C PRO A 17 -19.65 -5.97 15.83
N PRO A 18 -19.70 -4.72 16.32
CA PRO A 18 -19.19 -3.59 15.58
C PRO A 18 -17.71 -3.81 15.23
N ALA A 19 -17.32 -3.38 14.03
CA ALA A 19 -15.93 -3.46 13.61
C ALA A 19 -15.05 -2.68 14.61
N PRO A 20 -13.82 -3.15 14.87
CA PRO A 20 -12.87 -2.41 15.71
C PRO A 20 -12.70 -0.98 15.20
N ALA A 21 -12.77 0.01 16.09
CA ALA A 21 -12.70 1.42 15.72
C ALA A 21 -11.42 1.76 14.93
N ALA A 22 -10.30 1.12 15.28
CA ALA A 22 -9.04 1.28 14.57
C ALA A 22 -9.12 0.82 13.10
N TRP A 23 -9.88 -0.24 12.81
CA TRP A 23 -10.06 -0.72 11.43
C TRP A 23 -10.95 0.23 10.63
N VAL A 24 -12.02 0.73 11.25
CA VAL A 24 -12.91 1.71 10.61
C VAL A 24 -12.15 3.00 10.30
N GLY A 25 -11.34 3.50 11.24
CA GLY A 25 -10.48 4.67 11.04
C GLY A 25 -9.48 4.46 9.90
N ALA A 26 -8.74 3.35 9.92
CA ALA A 26 -7.81 3.03 8.84
C ALA A 26 -8.52 2.94 7.47
N ALA A 27 -9.69 2.29 7.41
CA ALA A 27 -10.46 2.16 6.18
C ALA A 27 -10.96 3.50 5.63
N GLN A 28 -11.23 4.49 6.49
CA GLN A 28 -11.61 5.84 6.08
C GLN A 28 -10.43 6.63 5.47
N GLU A 29 -9.20 6.36 5.93
CA GLU A 29 -7.99 7.03 5.43
C GLU A 29 -7.50 6.45 4.10
N LEU A 30 -7.74 5.15 3.86
CA LEU A 30 -7.28 4.44 2.66
C LEU A 30 -7.59 5.13 1.32
N PRO A 31 -8.80 5.68 1.07
CA PRO A 31 -9.11 6.33 -0.20
C PRO A 31 -8.25 7.57 -0.47
N GLN A 32 -7.90 8.33 0.57
CA GLN A 32 -7.05 9.51 0.42
C GLN A 32 -5.59 9.08 0.20
N ALA A 33 -5.07 8.19 1.03
CA ALA A 33 -3.73 7.64 0.90
C ALA A 33 -3.50 6.98 -0.49
N ARG A 34 -4.51 6.29 -1.01
CA ARG A 34 -4.48 5.72 -2.37
C ARG A 34 -4.34 6.80 -3.43
N ARG A 35 -5.14 7.86 -3.36
CA ARG A 35 -5.08 8.97 -4.32
C ARG A 35 -3.72 9.69 -4.31
N GLU A 36 -3.13 9.85 -3.14
CA GLU A 36 -1.79 10.42 -2.98
C GLU A 36 -0.72 9.52 -3.61
N LEU A 37 -0.77 8.22 -3.34
CA LEU A 37 0.13 7.24 -3.95
C LEU A 37 0.00 7.23 -5.48
N ASP A 38 -1.21 7.21 -6.01
CA ASP A 38 -1.46 7.21 -7.45
C ASP A 38 -0.89 8.49 -8.10
N GLY A 39 -0.93 9.63 -7.40
CA GLY A 39 -0.29 10.87 -7.85
C GLY A 39 1.25 10.79 -7.88
N ILE A 40 1.87 10.16 -6.88
CA ILE A 40 3.32 9.93 -6.85
C ILE A 40 3.73 9.00 -8.00
N VAL A 41 2.97 7.93 -8.23
CA VAL A 41 3.21 6.98 -9.33
C VAL A 41 3.08 7.68 -10.68
N ALA A 42 2.01 8.42 -10.92
CA ALA A 42 1.82 9.15 -12.18
C ALA A 42 2.96 10.14 -12.46
N ARG A 43 3.44 10.84 -11.42
CA ARG A 43 4.62 11.70 -11.55
C ARG A 43 5.88 10.91 -11.89
N ALA A 44 6.11 9.78 -11.23
CA ALA A 44 7.23 8.89 -11.54
C ALA A 44 7.13 8.30 -12.95
N GLU A 45 5.95 8.07 -13.49
CA GLU A 45 5.76 7.62 -14.88
C GLU A 45 6.12 8.71 -15.89
N ALA A 46 5.78 9.97 -15.61
CA ALA A 46 6.07 11.12 -16.48
C ALA A 46 7.52 11.63 -16.39
N ASP A 47 8.19 11.43 -15.25
CA ASP A 47 9.51 12.00 -14.96
C ASP A 47 10.52 10.91 -14.57
N ALA A 48 11.46 10.63 -15.47
CA ALA A 48 12.50 9.61 -15.28
C ALA A 48 13.58 9.99 -14.27
N GLU A 49 13.79 11.28 -13.99
CA GLU A 49 14.72 11.74 -12.96
C GLU A 49 14.08 11.60 -11.58
N PHE A 50 12.83 12.05 -11.44
CA PHE A 50 12.05 11.84 -10.21
C PHE A 50 11.89 10.35 -9.89
N ARG A 51 11.61 9.50 -10.89
CA ARG A 51 11.54 8.04 -10.70
C ARG A 51 12.84 7.48 -10.12
N ARG A 52 13.99 7.89 -10.68
CA ARG A 52 15.31 7.47 -10.21
C ARG A 52 15.54 7.91 -8.77
N ALA A 53 15.24 9.17 -8.44
CA ALA A 53 15.39 9.69 -7.07
C ALA A 53 14.47 8.97 -6.06
N LEU A 54 13.22 8.66 -6.44
CA LEU A 54 12.23 8.01 -5.58
C LEU A 54 12.66 6.62 -5.08
N ILE A 55 13.43 5.88 -5.89
CA ILE A 55 13.92 4.53 -5.56
C ILE A 55 15.39 4.53 -5.09
N ALA A 56 16.07 5.67 -5.18
CA ALA A 56 17.52 5.72 -5.10
C ALA A 56 18.11 5.46 -3.72
N ASP A 57 17.45 5.78 -2.59
CA ASP A 57 18.15 5.77 -1.29
C ASP A 57 18.76 4.41 -0.95
N LEU A 58 17.95 3.34 -0.95
CA LEU A 58 18.44 2.00 -0.63
C LEU A 58 19.29 1.41 -1.76
N GLU A 59 18.91 1.65 -3.02
CA GLU A 59 19.66 1.13 -4.16
C GLU A 59 21.04 1.78 -4.29
N SER A 60 21.14 3.08 -4.02
CA SER A 60 22.38 3.84 -4.13
C SER A 60 23.31 3.54 -2.95
N ALA A 61 22.76 3.31 -1.75
CA ALA A 61 23.54 2.81 -0.62
C ALA A 61 24.17 1.45 -0.95
N LEU A 62 23.44 0.53 -1.57
CA LEU A 62 23.98 -0.76 -2.01
C LEU A 62 25.04 -0.61 -3.10
N ARG A 63 24.79 0.23 -4.12
CA ARG A 63 25.75 0.50 -5.19
C ARG A 63 27.05 1.13 -4.67
N ALA A 64 26.98 1.99 -3.65
CA ALA A 64 28.16 2.58 -3.02
C ALA A 64 29.06 1.54 -2.35
N GLU A 65 28.48 0.46 -1.86
CA GLU A 65 29.19 -0.70 -1.29
C GLU A 65 29.55 -1.77 -2.35
N GLY A 66 29.34 -1.48 -3.64
CA GLY A 66 29.62 -2.41 -4.74
C GLY A 66 28.63 -3.57 -4.86
N VAL A 67 27.46 -3.46 -4.22
CA VAL A 67 26.41 -4.49 -4.24
C VAL A 67 25.33 -4.11 -5.24
N GLU A 68 24.98 -5.04 -6.14
CA GLU A 68 23.91 -4.81 -7.12
C GLU A 68 22.53 -4.85 -6.43
N PRO A 69 21.73 -3.78 -6.53
CA PRO A 69 20.41 -3.71 -5.89
C PRO A 69 19.39 -4.54 -6.67
N THR A 70 19.16 -5.78 -6.22
CA THR A 70 18.12 -6.65 -6.77
C THR A 70 16.83 -6.55 -5.96
N TRP A 71 15.68 -6.74 -6.62
CA TRP A 71 14.36 -6.68 -5.97
C TRP A 71 14.25 -7.57 -4.72
N PRO A 72 14.69 -8.85 -4.74
CA PRO A 72 14.64 -9.71 -3.55
C PRO A 72 15.53 -9.20 -2.39
N LEU A 73 16.68 -8.60 -2.69
CA LEU A 73 17.60 -8.04 -1.69
C LEU A 73 17.00 -6.78 -1.04
N LEU A 74 16.41 -5.89 -1.85
CA LEU A 74 15.77 -4.66 -1.36
C LEU A 74 14.57 -4.98 -0.44
N ASP A 75 13.75 -5.96 -0.82
CA ASP A 75 12.59 -6.41 -0.01
C ASP A 75 13.03 -7.01 1.32
N GLU A 76 14.04 -7.89 1.30
CA GLU A 76 14.57 -8.51 2.52
C GLU A 76 15.21 -7.48 3.45
N LEU A 77 15.97 -6.52 2.91
CA LEU A 77 16.55 -5.44 3.72
C LEU A 77 15.45 -4.60 4.37
N ARG A 78 14.43 -4.16 3.61
CA ARG A 78 13.31 -3.39 4.18
C ARG A 78 12.65 -4.10 5.36
N ARG A 79 12.46 -5.43 5.29
CA ARG A 79 11.87 -6.22 6.40
C ARG A 79 12.73 -6.31 7.66
N ARG A 80 14.05 -6.18 7.56
CA ARG A 80 14.98 -6.36 8.70
C ARG A 80 15.35 -5.07 9.42
N VAL A 81 15.31 -3.94 8.72
CA VAL A 81 15.69 -2.62 9.28
C VAL A 81 14.52 -1.65 9.47
N SER A 82 13.30 -2.00 9.07
CA SER A 82 12.06 -1.36 9.55
C SER A 82 11.56 -2.01 10.82
#